data_AF-A0A6G8D7B9-F1
#
_entry.id   AF-A0A6G8D7B9-F1
#
_cell.length_a   1.000
_cell.length_b   1.000
_cell.length_c   1.000
_cell.angle_alpha   90.00
_cell.angle_beta   90.00
_cell.angle_gamma   90.00
#
_symmetry.space_group_name_H-M   'P 1'
#
loop_
_entity.id
_entity.type
_entity.pdbx_description
1 polymer ?
#
loop_
_entity_poly.entity_id
_entity_poly.type
_entity_poly.pdbx_seq_one_letter_code
_entity_poly.pdbx_strand_id
1 'polypeptide(L)'
;MQLSEDVHNYMETLVGQVLGLPTYSQVYSPDQLADLACLALSQLRPIYIRHDIDFLATLPEAKLVILKEYAQIAVQAAQSMIINDRRQLRDHDLPVIFTHARFDDDAELEWFEAPIVNNIKPRQ
;
A
#
# COMPACT_ATOMS: atom_id res chain seq x y z
N MET A 1 6.36 -12.84 17.10
CA MET A 1 6.11 -13.81 16.03
C MET A 1 6.65 -13.16 14.76
N GLN A 2 7.75 -13.67 14.23
CA GLN A 2 8.39 -13.17 13.02
C GLN A 2 7.86 -14.05 11.89
N LEU A 3 7.04 -13.48 10.99
CA LEU A 3 6.72 -14.15 9.72
C LEU A 3 8.06 -14.45 9.01
N SER A 4 8.16 -15.53 8.21
CA SER A 4 9.43 -15.86 7.54
C SER A 4 9.91 -14.68 6.69
N GLU A 5 11.23 -14.52 6.51
CA GLU A 5 11.86 -13.40 5.78
C GLU A 5 11.28 -13.19 4.38
N ASP A 6 10.67 -14.23 3.80
CA ASP A 6 10.10 -14.19 2.47
C ASP A 6 8.72 -13.53 2.39
N VAL A 7 8.03 -13.31 3.52
CA VAL A 7 6.70 -12.68 3.50
C VAL A 7 6.81 -11.17 3.62
N HIS A 8 6.32 -10.46 2.61
CA HIS A 8 6.42 -9.01 2.51
C HIS A 8 5.13 -8.40 1.96
N ASN A 9 4.95 -7.10 2.14
CA ASN A 9 3.80 -6.38 1.60
C ASN A 9 4.07 -5.99 0.14
N TYR A 10 3.33 -6.54 -0.81
CA TYR A 10 3.50 -6.25 -2.23
C TYR A 10 3.34 -4.75 -2.58
N MET A 11 2.61 -3.99 -1.76
CA MET A 11 2.50 -2.55 -1.95
C MET A 11 3.84 -1.82 -1.75
N GLU A 12 4.79 -2.39 -0.98
CA GLU A 12 6.16 -1.87 -0.86
C GLU A 12 6.87 -1.90 -2.22
N THR A 13 6.69 -2.97 -3.00
CA THR A 13 7.22 -3.09 -4.37
C THR A 13 6.64 -2.00 -5.27
N LEU A 14 5.34 -1.78 -5.24
CA LEU A 14 4.68 -0.77 -6.07
C LEU A 14 5.08 0.66 -5.68
N VAL A 15 5.11 0.97 -4.38
CA VAL A 15 5.56 2.27 -3.88
C VAL A 15 7.03 2.51 -4.24
N GLY A 16 7.89 1.49 -4.09
CA GLY A 16 9.29 1.55 -4.48
C GLY A 16 9.48 1.83 -5.97
N GLN A 17 8.67 1.24 -6.84
CA GLN A 17 8.68 1.53 -8.28
C GLN A 17 8.34 3.00 -8.58
N VAL A 18 7.34 3.57 -7.90
CA VAL A 18 6.98 4.99 -8.07
C VAL A 18 8.11 5.90 -7.58
N LEU A 19 8.67 5.62 -6.40
CA LEU A 19 9.76 6.42 -5.82
C LEU A 19 11.08 6.29 -6.58
N GLY A 20 11.26 5.21 -7.35
CA GLY A 20 12.40 5.04 -8.25
C GLY A 20 12.38 5.98 -9.46
N LEU A 21 11.22 6.54 -9.83
CA LEU A 21 11.11 7.46 -10.95
C LEU A 21 12.00 8.71 -10.73
N PRO A 22 12.64 9.27 -11.77
CA PRO A 22 13.56 10.42 -11.65
C PRO A 22 12.96 11.62 -10.91
N THR A 23 11.64 11.84 -11.06
CA THR A 23 10.89 12.91 -10.37
C THR A 23 10.95 12.81 -8.85
N TYR A 24 11.23 11.62 -8.30
CA TYR A 24 11.43 11.41 -6.86
C TYR A 24 12.90 11.11 -6.55
N SER A 25 13.50 10.13 -7.22
CA SER A 25 14.84 9.62 -6.89
C SER A 25 15.98 10.63 -7.08
N GLN A 26 15.81 11.64 -7.95
CA GLN A 26 16.79 12.71 -8.15
C GLN A 26 16.47 13.99 -7.36
N VAL A 27 15.27 14.08 -6.78
CA VAL A 27 14.76 15.28 -6.12
C VAL A 27 14.86 15.17 -4.60
N TYR A 28 14.64 13.98 -4.04
CA TYR A 28 14.61 13.74 -2.60
C TYR A 28 15.84 12.98 -2.12
N SER A 29 16.26 13.25 -0.89
CA SER A 29 17.31 12.47 -0.23
C SER A 29 16.82 11.05 0.11
N PRO A 30 17.73 10.09 0.38
CA PRO A 30 17.35 8.75 0.82
C PRO A 30 16.43 8.74 2.05
N ASP A 31 16.69 9.62 3.02
CA ASP A 31 15.84 9.75 4.23
C ASP A 31 14.45 10.29 3.87
N GLN A 32 14.37 11.28 2.97
CA GLN A 32 13.08 11.80 2.51
C GLN A 32 12.29 10.77 1.68
N LEU A 33 12.97 9.94 0.89
CA LEU A 33 12.33 8.84 0.16
C LEU A 33 11.79 7.78 1.13
N ALA A 34 12.50 7.48 2.21
CA ALA A 34 12.01 6.59 3.25
C ALA A 34 10.77 7.17 3.97
N ASP A 35 10.77 8.48 4.26
CA ASP A 35 9.61 9.17 4.83
C ASP A 35 8.40 9.14 3.88
N LEU A 36 8.62 9.41 2.58
CA LEU A 36 7.59 9.31 1.55
C LEU A 36 7.02 7.89 1.47
N ALA A 37 7.87 6.87 1.49
CA ALA A 37 7.44 5.48 1.48
C ALA A 37 6.58 5.16 2.71
N CYS A 38 7.01 5.59 3.90
CA CYS A 38 6.28 5.37 5.15
C CYS A 38 4.88 6.03 5.12
N LEU A 39 4.81 7.29 4.71
CA LEU A 39 3.54 8.02 4.59
C LEU A 39 2.62 7.41 3.52
N ALA A 40 3.18 7.00 2.37
CA ALA A 40 2.40 6.37 1.31
C ALA A 40 1.84 5.00 1.76
N LEU A 41 2.68 4.13 2.33
CA LEU A 41 2.28 2.81 2.80
C LEU A 41 1.24 2.86 3.93
N SER A 42 1.29 3.88 4.78
CA SER A 42 0.29 4.10 5.84
C SER A 42 -1.12 4.39 5.31
N GLN A 43 -1.25 4.78 4.03
CA GLN A 43 -2.52 5.07 3.36
C GLN A 43 -3.04 3.89 2.54
N LEU A 44 -2.25 2.82 2.39
CA LEU A 44 -2.55 1.70 1.50
C LEU A 44 -2.97 0.46 2.30
N ARG A 45 -3.92 -0.31 1.76
CA ARG A 45 -4.25 -1.63 2.30
C ARG A 45 -3.05 -2.56 2.05
N PRO A 46 -2.43 -3.16 3.09
CA PRO A 46 -1.29 -4.05 2.90
C PRO A 46 -1.73 -5.36 2.24
N ILE A 47 -0.87 -5.89 1.35
CA ILE A 47 -1.07 -7.16 0.66
C ILE A 47 0.14 -8.04 0.94
N TYR A 48 0.05 -8.89 1.97
CA TYR A 48 1.16 -9.77 2.35
C TYR A 48 1.22 -11.01 1.46
N ILE A 49 2.35 -11.18 0.79
CA ILE A 49 2.62 -12.30 -0.11
C ILE A 49 3.99 -12.90 0.20
N ARG A 50 4.20 -14.15 -0.22
CA ARG A 50 5.52 -14.79 -0.14
C ARG A 50 6.33 -14.64 -1.43
N HIS A 51 5.71 -14.89 -2.58
CA HIS A 51 6.38 -14.77 -3.88
C HIS A 51 5.53 -13.93 -4.85
N ASP A 52 6.15 -12.93 -5.47
CA ASP A 52 5.52 -12.05 -6.45
C ASP A 52 4.97 -12.84 -7.64
N ILE A 53 5.66 -13.91 -8.06
CA ILE A 53 5.27 -14.72 -9.21
C ILE A 53 3.90 -15.38 -8.97
N ASP A 54 3.69 -15.98 -7.79
CA ASP A 54 2.44 -16.66 -7.45
C ASP A 54 1.28 -15.65 -7.36
N PHE A 55 1.56 -14.48 -6.76
CA PHE A 55 0.58 -13.41 -6.66
C PHE A 55 0.21 -12.84 -8.04
N LEU A 56 1.20 -12.50 -8.86
CA LEU A 56 0.98 -11.94 -10.19
C LEU A 56 0.34 -12.94 -11.17
N ALA A 57 0.63 -14.23 -11.03
CA ALA A 57 0.02 -15.27 -11.87
C ALA A 57 -1.49 -15.44 -11.62
N THR A 58 -1.98 -15.10 -10.42
CA THR A 58 -3.39 -15.21 -10.02
C THR A 58 -4.13 -13.87 -10.07
N LEU A 59 -3.41 -12.75 -10.11
CA LEU A 59 -3.98 -11.41 -10.11
C LEU A 59 -4.48 -11.01 -11.51
N PRO A 60 -5.76 -10.61 -11.66
CA PRO A 60 -6.25 -10.04 -12.92
C PRO A 60 -5.51 -8.75 -13.29
N GLU A 61 -5.19 -8.59 -14.58
CA GLU A 61 -4.43 -7.43 -15.07
C GLU A 61 -5.08 -6.08 -14.70
N ALA A 62 -6.42 -5.98 -14.82
CA ALA A 62 -7.16 -4.79 -14.44
C ALA A 62 -6.95 -4.42 -12.97
N LYS A 63 -6.86 -5.41 -12.08
CA LYS A 63 -6.62 -5.19 -10.65
C LYS A 63 -5.19 -4.71 -10.40
N LEU A 64 -4.21 -5.22 -11.15
CA LEU A 64 -2.83 -4.73 -11.07
C LEU A 64 -2.72 -3.25 -11.47
N VAL A 65 -3.45 -2.82 -12.50
CA VAL A 65 -3.50 -1.40 -12.92
C VAL A 65 -4.03 -0.53 -11.77
N ILE A 66 -5.12 -0.94 -11.13
CA ILE A 66 -5.71 -0.23 -9.98
C ILE A 66 -4.71 -0.14 -8.82
N LEU A 67 -4.01 -1.24 -8.48
CA LEU A 67 -3.02 -1.22 -7.40
C LEU A 67 -1.85 -0.26 -7.68
N LYS A 68 -1.40 -0.19 -8.94
CA LYS A 68 -0.37 0.76 -9.38
C LYS A 68 -0.86 2.20 -9.26
N GLU A 69 -2.10 2.47 -9.66
CA GLU A 69 -2.71 3.79 -9.53
C GLU A 69 -2.81 4.22 -8.05
N TYR A 70 -3.23 3.31 -7.16
CA TYR A 70 -3.27 3.57 -5.72
C TYR A 70 -1.89 3.90 -5.15
N ALA A 71 -0.85 3.15 -5.53
CA ALA A 71 0.51 3.46 -5.11
C ALA A 71 0.96 4.85 -5.58
N GLN A 72 0.65 5.22 -6.83
CA GLN A 72 0.98 6.54 -7.38
C GLN A 72 0.25 7.67 -6.64
N ILE A 73 -1.05 7.52 -6.39
CA ILE A 73 -1.87 8.49 -5.66
C ILE A 73 -1.34 8.65 -4.23
N ALA A 74 -1.03 7.54 -3.54
CA ALA A 74 -0.52 7.57 -2.17
C ALA A 74 0.84 8.29 -2.06
N VAL A 75 1.75 8.08 -3.03
CA VAL A 75 3.03 8.79 -3.08
C VAL A 75 2.83 10.29 -3.35
N GLN A 76 1.94 10.66 -4.25
CA GLN A 76 1.61 12.07 -4.51
C GLN A 76 1.01 12.75 -3.27
N ALA A 77 0.11 12.06 -2.56
CA ALA A 77 -0.45 12.53 -1.29
C ALA A 77 0.66 12.71 -0.24
N ALA A 78 1.54 11.73 -0.07
CA ALA A 78 2.69 11.81 0.84
C ALA A 78 3.62 12.99 0.51
N GLN A 79 3.91 13.21 -0.79
CA GLN A 79 4.70 14.34 -1.25
C GLN A 79 4.09 15.67 -0.85
N SER A 80 2.77 15.82 -1.00
CA SER A 80 2.06 17.04 -0.59
C SER A 80 2.17 17.31 0.91
N MET A 81 2.31 16.27 1.74
CA MET A 81 2.46 16.41 3.19
C MET A 81 3.88 16.87 3.59
N ILE A 82 4.91 16.44 2.85
CA ILE A 82 6.30 16.86 3.09
C ILE A 82 6.56 18.28 2.56
N ILE A 83 6.00 18.65 1.40
CA ILE A 83 6.16 20.01 0.86
C ILE A 83 5.42 21.03 1.72
N ASN A 84 4.21 20.70 2.18
CA ASN A 84 3.40 21.56 3.04
C ASN A 84 3.68 21.30 4.53
N ASP A 85 4.86 20.82 4.88
CA ASP A 85 5.15 20.32 6.22
C ASP A 85 5.03 21.43 7.28
N ARG A 86 3.86 21.46 7.93
CA ARG A 86 3.56 22.36 9.06
C ARG A 86 4.39 22.01 10.30
N ARG A 87 5.10 20.87 10.32
CA ARG A 87 5.95 20.43 11.43
C ARG A 87 7.25 21.24 11.55
N GLN A 88 7.46 22.27 10.74
CA GLN A 88 8.46 23.30 11.03
C GLN A 88 8.03 24.21 12.20
N LEU A 89 6.74 24.28 12.53
CA LEU A 89 6.25 24.84 13.80
C LEU A 89 6.08 23.71 14.82
N ARG A 90 7.18 23.25 15.44
CA ARG A 90 7.13 22.21 16.49
C ARG A 90 6.66 22.70 17.86
N ASP A 91 6.19 23.94 17.99
CA ASP A 91 5.94 24.48 19.34
C ASP A 91 4.57 24.12 19.90
N HIS A 92 3.46 24.27 19.18
CA HIS A 92 2.16 23.83 19.69
C HIS A 92 1.20 23.49 18.55
N ASP A 93 0.39 22.45 18.79
CA ASP A 93 -0.74 21.99 17.98
C ASP A 93 -0.41 21.01 16.84
N LEU A 94 -0.51 19.72 17.16
CA LEU A 94 -0.66 18.64 16.17
C LEU A 94 -2.05 18.75 15.53
N PRO A 95 -2.18 19.14 14.25
CA PRO A 95 -3.48 19.04 13.58
C PRO A 95 -3.80 17.55 13.42
N VAL A 96 -4.94 17.12 13.96
CA VAL A 96 -5.53 15.82 13.66
C VAL A 96 -5.84 15.81 12.17
N ILE A 97 -4.99 15.14 11.39
CA ILE A 97 -5.27 14.86 9.99
C ILE A 97 -6.33 13.76 10.02
N PHE A 98 -7.59 14.16 9.80
CA PHE A 98 -8.56 13.21 9.31
C PHE A 98 -8.07 12.81 7.93
N THR A 99 -7.33 11.71 7.85
CA THR A 99 -7.28 10.96 6.60
C THR A 99 -8.74 10.67 6.31
N HIS A 100 -9.33 11.39 5.36
CA HIS A 100 -10.41 10.82 4.57
C HIS A 100 -9.78 9.70 3.76
N ALA A 101 -9.42 8.63 4.48
CA ALA A 101 -9.66 7.29 4.07
C ALA A 101 -11.09 7.29 3.50
N ARG A 102 -11.24 7.65 2.23
CA ARG A 102 -12.22 6.98 1.38
C ARG A 102 -11.70 5.55 1.25
N PHE A 103 -11.61 4.87 2.38
CA PHE A 103 -11.48 3.44 2.40
C PHE A 103 -12.86 3.00 1.97
N ASP A 104 -12.82 2.20 0.92
CA ASP A 104 -13.85 1.31 0.49
C ASP A 104 -14.09 0.27 1.62
N ASP A 105 -14.37 0.74 2.85
CA ASP A 105 -14.75 -0.10 4.00
C ASP A 105 -16.14 -0.72 3.74
N ASP A 106 -16.92 -0.09 2.85
CA ASP A 106 -18.18 -0.60 2.31
C ASP A 106 -18.02 -1.43 1.03
N ALA A 107 -16.83 -1.48 0.40
CA ALA A 107 -16.60 -2.48 -0.63
C ALA A 107 -16.48 -3.83 0.05
N GLU A 108 -17.45 -4.69 -0.23
CA GLU A 108 -17.35 -6.10 0.05
C GLU A 108 -15.95 -6.59 -0.33
N LEU A 109 -15.32 -7.36 0.56
CA LEU A 109 -14.11 -8.08 0.25
C LEU A 109 -14.37 -8.93 -0.98
N GLU A 110 -14.03 -8.42 -2.17
CA GLU A 110 -13.84 -9.23 -3.38
C GLU A 110 -12.52 -10.01 -3.23
N TRP A 111 -12.47 -10.81 -2.15
CA TRP A 111 -11.72 -12.03 -2.07
C TRP A 111 -12.36 -12.92 -3.14
N PHE A 112 -11.74 -12.93 -4.32
CA PHE A 112 -12.14 -13.86 -5.36
C PHE A 112 -12.16 -15.27 -4.77
N GLU A 113 -13.26 -15.95 -5.08
CA GLU A 113 -13.59 -17.36 -4.83
C GLU A 113 -14.33 -17.63 -3.51
N ALA A 114 -15.60 -18.04 -3.68
CA ALA A 114 -16.32 -18.78 -2.67
C ALA A 114 -15.38 -19.85 -2.09
N PRO A 115 -15.31 -19.99 -0.76
CA PRO A 115 -14.40 -20.96 -0.15
C PRO A 115 -14.64 -22.33 -0.79
N ILE A 116 -13.57 -23.00 -1.22
CA ILE A 116 -13.61 -24.40 -1.70
C ILE A 116 -13.88 -25.30 -0.49
N VAL A 117 -15.03 -25.15 0.15
CA VAL A 117 -15.59 -26.17 1.02
C VAL A 117 -16.24 -27.17 0.06
N ASN A 118 -15.40 -27.99 -0.55
CA ASN A 118 -15.85 -29.17 -1.27
C ASN A 118 -16.68 -29.99 -0.29
N ASN A 119 -18.00 -30.02 -0.52
CA ASN A 119 -18.99 -30.97 -0.01
C ASN A 119 -18.40 -32.11 0.85
N ILE A 120 -18.16 -31.84 2.14
CA ILE A 120 -18.11 -32.93 3.11
C ILE A 120 -19.57 -33.32 3.33
N LYS A 121 -20.07 -34.25 2.50
CA LYS A 121 -21.29 -34.96 2.83
C LYS A 121 -21.08 -35.55 4.23
N PRO A 122 -21.98 -35.31 5.20
CA PRO A 122 -21.91 -36.04 6.45
C PRO A 122 -21.98 -37.53 6.10
N ARG A 123 -20.96 -38.29 6.50
CA ARG A 123 -21.08 -39.75 6.55
C ARG A 123 -22.21 -40.05 7.53
N GLN A 124 -23.10 -40.94 7.07
CA GLN A 124 -24.29 -41.45 7.76
C GLN A 124 -24.01 -41.79 9.22
#